data_AF-A0AAW8BPZ2-F1
#
_entry.id   AF-A0AAW8BPZ2-F1
#
_cell.length_a   1.000
_cell.length_b   1.000
_cell.length_c   1.000
_cell.angle_alpha   90.00
_cell.angle_beta   90.00
_cell.angle_gamma   90.00
#
_symmetry.space_group_name_H-M   'P 1'
#
loop_
_entity.id
_entity.type
_entity.pdbx_description
1 polymer ?
#
loop_
_entity_poly.entity_id
_entity_poly.type
_entity_poly.pdbx_seq_one_letter_code
_entity_poly.pdbx_strand_id
1 'polypeptide(L)'
;MWANLFRSVAAASTAFALAGCGSTPSKPPVAPFTIITGPSSTTSSTTTSRDQNGAGLPPMKHFRIGGDSYGPVQDCHVVDTAVTCTATWDQPYQADTYTGSFTGTLSGMTMTGTWTTHQTGHDANDPRCRWQTDTSVPTTFEFSLDGTVLDHSGPGQWRTTRSGSCSGVESGTSSAAEGGPNSWKVLD
;
A
#
# COMPACT_ATOMS: atom_id res chain seq x y z
N MET A 1 22.23 -16.58 -9.68
CA MET A 1 21.98 -17.52 -10.79
C MET A 1 20.79 -18.39 -10.40
N TRP A 2 19.61 -18.12 -10.99
CA TRP A 2 18.37 -18.94 -11.10
C TRP A 2 17.26 -17.94 -11.50
N ALA A 3 16.78 -17.84 -12.75
CA ALA A 3 16.16 -18.78 -13.70
C ALA A 3 14.61 -18.88 -13.56
N ASN A 4 13.95 -18.07 -14.40
CA ASN A 4 12.78 -18.35 -15.25
C ASN A 4 11.49 -18.99 -14.70
N LEU A 5 10.36 -18.32 -14.97
CA LEU A 5 9.17 -18.93 -15.57
C LEU A 5 8.33 -17.87 -16.31
N PHE A 6 8.61 -17.70 -17.61
CA PHE A 6 7.68 -17.13 -18.57
C PHE A 6 6.92 -18.28 -19.23
N ARG A 7 5.58 -18.23 -19.26
CA ARG A 7 4.76 -19.05 -20.16
C ARG A 7 4.11 -18.17 -21.21
N SER A 8 4.49 -18.46 -22.45
CA SER A 8 4.02 -17.90 -23.70
C SER A 8 2.58 -18.31 -24.00
N VAL A 9 1.78 -17.40 -24.58
CA VAL A 9 0.58 -17.77 -25.34
C VAL A 9 0.82 -17.41 -26.80
N ALA A 10 0.61 -18.40 -27.65
CA ALA A 10 0.92 -18.42 -29.07
C ALA A 10 0.09 -17.43 -29.90
N ALA A 11 0.73 -16.90 -30.93
CA ALA A 11 0.13 -16.09 -31.98
C ALA A 11 -0.78 -16.95 -32.88
N ALA A 12 -1.98 -16.44 -33.17
CA ALA A 12 -2.77 -16.85 -34.32
C ALA A 12 -2.94 -15.62 -35.23
N SER A 13 -2.33 -15.69 -36.40
CA SER A 13 -2.40 -14.68 -37.45
C SER A 13 -3.65 -14.90 -38.31
N THR A 14 -4.48 -13.89 -38.47
CA THR A 14 -5.41 -13.75 -39.60
C THR A 14 -5.43 -12.29 -40.04
N ALA A 15 -4.99 -12.06 -41.27
CA ALA A 15 -5.07 -10.77 -41.94
C ALA A 15 -6.41 -10.65 -42.67
N PHE A 16 -7.07 -9.47 -42.61
CA PHE A 16 -7.82 -8.91 -43.74
C PHE A 16 -8.13 -7.40 -43.55
N ALA A 17 -7.82 -6.66 -44.62
CA ALA A 17 -8.41 -5.43 -45.14
C ALA A 17 -8.09 -4.02 -44.55
N LEU A 18 -7.76 -3.13 -45.50
CA LEU A 18 -7.41 -1.72 -45.37
C LEU A 18 -8.61 -0.78 -45.14
N ALA A 19 -8.31 0.36 -44.48
CA ALA A 19 -8.69 1.74 -44.82
C ALA A 19 -9.25 2.53 -43.61
N GLY A 20 -8.55 3.60 -43.23
CA GLY A 20 -9.05 4.61 -42.29
C GLY A 20 -7.94 5.23 -41.44
N CYS A 21 -7.45 6.39 -41.86
CA CYS A 21 -6.62 7.29 -41.05
C CYS A 21 -7.29 7.58 -39.70
N GLY A 22 -6.53 7.44 -38.62
CA GLY A 22 -6.95 7.84 -37.28
C GLY A 22 -5.90 7.40 -36.28
N SER A 23 -4.87 8.22 -36.12
CA SER A 23 -3.82 8.06 -35.10
C SER A 23 -4.44 8.09 -33.70
N THR A 24 -4.77 6.91 -33.17
CA THR A 24 -4.94 6.71 -31.74
C THR A 24 -3.56 6.54 -31.12
N PRO A 25 -3.14 7.42 -30.18
CA PRO A 25 -2.02 7.06 -29.33
C PRO A 25 -2.48 5.91 -28.45
N SER A 26 -1.98 4.72 -28.74
CA SER A 26 -2.06 3.55 -27.88
C SER A 26 -1.40 3.88 -26.56
N LYS A 27 -2.22 4.33 -25.60
CA LYS A 27 -1.83 4.55 -24.21
C LYS A 27 -1.33 3.21 -23.65
N PRO A 28 -0.12 3.13 -23.09
CA PRO A 28 0.30 1.92 -22.40
C PRO A 28 -0.69 1.63 -21.27
N PRO A 29 -1.09 0.36 -21.06
CA PRO A 29 -1.93 -0.01 -19.93
C PRO A 29 -1.18 0.34 -18.64
N VAL A 30 -1.79 1.19 -17.81
CA VAL A 30 -1.33 1.43 -16.44
C VAL A 30 -1.50 0.11 -15.69
N ALA A 31 -0.40 -0.45 -15.19
CA ALA A 31 -0.43 -1.67 -14.40
C ALA A 31 -1.40 -1.51 -13.22
N PRO A 32 -2.16 -2.56 -12.85
CA PRO A 32 -3.00 -2.53 -11.65
C PRO A 32 -2.12 -2.17 -10.45
N PHE A 33 -2.52 -1.15 -9.70
CA PHE A 33 -1.86 -0.78 -8.45
C PHE A 33 -1.88 -2.00 -7.53
N THR A 34 -0.71 -2.36 -7.02
CA THR A 34 -0.61 -3.32 -5.93
C THR A 34 -0.58 -2.48 -4.67
N ILE A 35 -1.55 -2.66 -3.76
CA ILE A 35 -1.37 -2.25 -2.38
C ILE A 35 -0.23 -3.14 -1.88
N ILE A 36 1.00 -2.62 -1.92
CA ILE A 36 2.21 -3.42 -1.63
C ILE A 36 2.24 -3.63 -0.12
N THR A 37 1.70 -4.77 0.30
CA THR A 37 2.02 -5.38 1.57
C THR A 37 3.28 -6.21 1.35
N GLY A 38 4.33 -5.89 2.11
CA GLY A 38 5.64 -6.51 1.96
C GLY A 38 5.60 -8.02 2.26
N PRO A 39 6.58 -8.80 1.78
CA PRO A 39 6.65 -10.23 2.06
C PRO A 39 6.99 -10.50 3.54
N SER A 40 6.21 -11.39 4.16
CA SER A 40 6.35 -11.83 5.55
C SER A 40 7.74 -12.40 5.83
N SER A 41 8.42 -11.89 6.86
CA SER A 41 9.61 -12.52 7.43
C SER A 41 9.37 -12.82 8.90
N THR A 42 9.26 -14.11 9.23
CA THR A 42 9.07 -14.61 10.59
C THR A 42 10.34 -14.38 11.40
N THR A 43 10.36 -13.35 12.26
CA THR A 43 11.42 -13.19 13.26
C THR A 43 10.83 -13.35 14.65
N SER A 44 11.14 -14.47 15.31
CA SER A 44 10.73 -14.74 16.68
C SER A 44 11.32 -13.70 17.64
N SER A 45 10.45 -12.96 18.31
CA SER A 45 10.81 -12.09 19.44
C SER A 45 10.09 -12.56 20.70
N THR A 46 10.83 -12.47 21.81
CA THR A 46 10.56 -13.06 23.13
C THR A 46 9.23 -12.58 23.73
N THR A 47 8.38 -13.55 24.08
CA THR A 47 7.08 -13.35 24.74
C THR A 47 7.25 -12.91 26.20
N THR A 48 6.88 -11.67 26.53
CA THR A 48 6.45 -11.33 27.88
C THR A 48 4.97 -11.68 28.02
N SER A 49 4.68 -12.82 28.64
CA SER A 49 3.32 -13.22 29.02
C SER A 49 2.75 -12.23 30.04
N ARG A 50 1.74 -11.45 29.64
CA ARG A 50 0.91 -10.66 30.56
C ARG A 50 -0.50 -11.23 30.56
N ASP A 51 -1.04 -11.38 31.77
CA ASP A 51 -2.24 -12.12 32.14
C ASP A 51 -3.47 -11.89 31.26
N GLN A 52 -4.08 -13.01 30.85
CA GLN A 52 -5.30 -13.08 30.06
C GLN A 52 -6.55 -12.81 30.92
N ASN A 53 -6.88 -11.54 31.14
CA ASN A 53 -8.19 -11.19 31.70
C ASN A 53 -8.81 -9.90 31.11
N GLY A 54 -8.80 -9.80 29.77
CA GLY A 54 -9.49 -8.76 29.00
C GLY A 54 -9.06 -8.80 27.54
N ALA A 55 -9.95 -9.18 26.62
CA ALA A 55 -9.66 -9.53 25.22
C ALA A 55 -9.30 -8.33 24.32
N GLY A 56 -8.27 -7.56 24.67
CA GLY A 56 -7.81 -6.40 23.91
C GLY A 56 -6.29 -6.24 23.97
N LEU A 57 -5.77 -5.40 23.08
CA LEU A 57 -4.37 -5.00 23.13
C LEU A 57 -4.06 -4.32 24.46
N PRO A 58 -2.81 -4.40 24.96
CA PRO A 58 -2.42 -3.61 26.12
C PRO A 58 -2.69 -2.12 25.85
N PRO A 59 -2.87 -1.29 26.88
CA PRO A 59 -2.93 0.16 26.68
C PRO A 59 -1.64 0.62 25.98
N MET A 60 -1.77 1.08 24.74
CA MET A 60 -0.67 1.54 23.90
C MET A 60 -0.96 2.96 23.51
N LYS A 61 -0.02 3.88 23.79
CA LYS A 61 -0.11 5.28 23.37
C LYS A 61 0.67 5.53 22.08
N HIS A 62 1.66 4.69 21.81
CA HIS A 62 2.55 4.78 20.67
C HIS A 62 2.95 3.37 20.25
N PHE A 63 2.83 3.06 18.96
CA PHE A 63 3.26 1.79 18.39
C PHE A 63 3.66 1.97 16.94
N ARG A 64 4.38 0.99 16.41
CA ARG A 64 4.85 0.98 15.02
C ARG A 64 4.44 -0.32 14.33
N ILE A 65 3.99 -0.22 13.08
CA ILE A 65 3.71 -1.34 12.19
C ILE A 65 4.78 -1.35 11.08
N GLY A 66 5.30 -2.54 10.76
CA GLY A 66 6.32 -2.75 9.75
C GLY A 66 7.73 -2.33 10.19
N GLY A 67 8.61 -2.12 9.21
CA GLY A 67 10.07 -1.92 9.43
C GLY A 67 10.92 -3.11 8.98
N ASP A 68 10.31 -4.12 8.38
CA ASP A 68 10.97 -5.34 7.93
C ASP A 68 11.45 -5.15 6.48
N SER A 69 12.50 -4.33 6.30
CA SER A 69 13.29 -4.13 5.07
C SER A 69 12.60 -3.61 3.79
N TYR A 70 11.30 -3.84 3.57
CA TYR A 70 10.58 -3.45 2.36
C TYR A 70 9.15 -3.02 2.66
N GLY A 71 8.94 -1.72 2.84
CA GLY A 71 7.63 -1.12 3.04
C GLY A 71 7.68 0.15 3.86
N PRO A 72 6.60 0.95 3.88
CA PRO A 72 6.54 2.12 4.74
C PRO A 72 6.45 1.69 6.19
N VAL A 73 7.18 2.43 7.00
CA VAL A 73 7.08 2.36 8.45
C VAL A 73 5.87 3.17 8.85
N GLN A 74 4.94 2.55 9.58
CA GLN A 74 3.76 3.25 10.09
C GLN A 74 3.98 3.54 11.57
N ASP A 75 4.05 4.82 11.92
CA ASP A 75 4.22 5.29 13.29
C ASP A 75 2.87 5.84 13.79
N CYS A 76 2.32 5.20 14.82
CA CYS A 76 0.93 5.36 15.23
C CYS A 76 0.81 5.83 16.68
N HIS A 77 -0.01 6.85 16.90
CA HIS A 77 -0.35 7.37 18.23
C HIS A 77 -1.81 7.13 18.56
N VAL A 78 -2.09 6.79 19.81
CA VAL A 78 -3.44 6.56 20.34
C VAL A 78 -3.76 7.55 21.44
N VAL A 79 -4.89 8.26 21.29
CA VAL A 79 -5.47 9.12 22.32
C VAL A 79 -6.89 8.66 22.56
N ASP A 80 -7.15 8.17 23.77
CA ASP A 80 -8.38 7.45 24.14
C ASP A 80 -8.63 6.23 23.24
N THR A 81 -9.47 6.39 22.22
CA THR A 81 -9.73 5.39 21.19
C THR A 81 -9.36 5.88 19.80
N ALA A 82 -9.02 7.16 19.63
CA ALA A 82 -8.63 7.72 18.34
C ALA A 82 -7.19 7.33 18.02
N VAL A 83 -6.96 6.88 16.79
CA VAL A 83 -5.62 6.55 16.28
C VAL A 83 -5.27 7.47 15.14
N THR A 84 -4.04 7.95 15.15
CA THR A 84 -3.43 8.63 14.01
C THR A 84 -2.11 7.97 13.70
N CYS A 85 -1.90 7.57 12.45
CA CYS A 85 -0.60 7.08 11.99
C CYS A 85 -0.04 7.98 10.90
N THR A 86 1.28 8.04 10.85
CA THR A 86 2.02 8.58 9.70
C THR A 86 2.89 7.49 9.11
N ALA A 87 3.10 7.53 7.80
CA ALA A 87 3.88 6.53 7.13
C ALA A 87 4.82 7.15 6.09
N THR A 88 6.06 6.71 6.13
CA THR A 88 7.10 7.13 5.20
C THR A 88 7.92 5.92 4.76
N TRP A 89 8.49 5.98 3.56
CA TRP A 89 9.50 5.02 3.16
C TRP A 89 10.86 5.46 3.68
N ASP A 90 11.61 4.52 4.27
CA ASP A 90 13.00 4.76 4.63
C ASP A 90 13.89 4.94 3.38
N GLN A 91 13.48 4.40 2.22
CA GLN A 91 14.14 4.62 0.91
C GLN A 91 13.11 4.68 -0.24
N PRO A 92 13.35 5.50 -1.29
CA PRO A 92 12.50 5.53 -2.48
C PRO A 92 12.44 4.15 -3.14
N TYR A 93 11.24 3.61 -3.34
CA TYR A 93 11.05 2.28 -3.93
C TYR A 93 10.44 2.35 -5.33
N GLN A 94 9.18 2.81 -5.44
CA GLN A 94 8.41 2.90 -6.69
C GLN A 94 8.02 4.34 -7.06
N ALA A 95 8.36 5.28 -6.20
CA ALA A 95 7.97 6.68 -6.25
C ALA A 95 9.16 7.52 -5.77
N ASP A 96 9.28 8.73 -6.30
CA ASP A 96 10.27 9.72 -5.84
C ASP A 96 9.98 10.10 -4.39
N THR A 97 8.70 10.24 -4.02
CA THR A 97 8.26 10.48 -2.65
C THR A 97 7.04 9.65 -2.30
N TYR A 98 6.91 9.31 -1.01
CA TYR A 98 5.73 8.66 -0.44
C TYR A 98 5.45 9.25 0.94
N THR A 99 4.20 9.67 1.15
CA THR A 99 3.66 9.97 2.47
C THR A 99 2.31 9.30 2.62
N GLY A 100 2.11 8.60 3.74
CA GLY A 100 0.82 8.03 4.11
C GLY A 100 0.36 8.56 5.46
N SER A 101 -0.96 8.58 5.65
CA SER A 101 -1.55 8.84 6.96
C SER A 101 -2.77 7.98 7.18
N PHE A 102 -2.99 7.60 8.44
CA PHE A 102 -4.18 6.90 8.87
C PHE A 102 -4.89 7.70 9.93
N THR A 103 -6.21 7.74 9.85
CA THR A 103 -7.06 8.23 10.93
C THR A 103 -8.17 7.22 11.16
N GLY A 104 -8.33 6.81 12.41
CA GLY A 104 -9.31 5.79 12.77
C GLY A 104 -9.51 5.65 14.27
N THR A 105 -10.06 4.51 14.66
CA THR A 105 -10.26 4.14 16.06
C THR A 105 -9.70 2.76 16.36
N LEU A 106 -9.22 2.57 17.60
CA LEU A 106 -8.79 1.29 18.14
C LEU A 106 -9.83 0.78 19.14
N SER A 107 -10.28 -0.46 18.94
CA SER A 107 -11.19 -1.15 19.84
C SER A 107 -10.79 -2.62 19.95
N GLY A 108 -10.48 -3.08 21.17
CA GLY A 108 -10.02 -4.45 21.39
C GLY A 108 -8.70 -4.74 20.68
N MET A 109 -8.74 -5.60 19.66
CA MET A 109 -7.60 -5.92 18.78
C MET A 109 -7.76 -5.40 17.36
N THR A 110 -8.70 -4.49 17.13
CA THR A 110 -9.04 -4.03 15.80
C THR A 110 -8.90 -2.51 15.70
N MET A 111 -8.17 -2.05 14.69
CA MET A 111 -8.09 -0.65 14.33
C MET A 111 -8.80 -0.43 12.99
N THR A 112 -9.81 0.44 12.96
CA THR A 112 -10.57 0.71 11.73
C THR A 112 -10.53 2.20 11.41
N GLY A 113 -10.33 2.53 10.15
CA GLY A 113 -10.23 3.92 9.73
C GLY A 113 -10.02 4.08 8.24
N THR A 114 -9.42 5.19 7.85
CA THR A 114 -9.09 5.50 6.47
C THR A 114 -7.60 5.76 6.35
N TRP A 115 -6.98 5.07 5.40
CA TRP A 115 -5.62 5.28 4.96
C TRP A 115 -5.62 6.23 3.75
N THR A 116 -4.89 7.33 3.84
CA THR A 116 -4.63 8.23 2.72
C THR A 116 -3.16 8.18 2.35
N THR A 117 -2.87 8.27 1.05
CA THR A 117 -1.49 8.42 0.59
C THR A 117 -1.37 9.55 -0.41
N HIS A 118 -0.16 10.09 -0.47
CA HIS A 118 0.30 11.00 -1.49
C HIS A 118 1.67 10.52 -1.97
N GLN A 119 1.78 10.32 -3.27
CA GLN A 119 2.99 9.84 -3.93
C GLN A 119 3.33 10.75 -5.09
N THR A 120 4.63 10.94 -5.32
CA THR A 120 5.10 11.61 -6.54
C THR A 120 6.15 10.75 -7.23
N GLY A 121 6.27 10.90 -8.54
CA GLY A 121 7.30 10.20 -9.29
C GLY A 121 7.44 10.71 -10.72
N HIS A 122 8.17 9.93 -11.51
CA HIS A 122 8.35 10.18 -12.93
C HIS A 122 8.23 8.89 -13.75
N ASP A 123 7.99 9.04 -15.04
CA ASP A 123 8.06 7.91 -15.97
C ASP A 123 9.51 7.46 -16.14
N ALA A 124 9.76 6.15 -16.09
CA ALA A 124 11.11 5.59 -16.17
C ALA A 124 11.80 5.89 -17.52
N ASN A 125 11.03 6.06 -18.60
CA ASN A 125 11.54 6.33 -19.93
C ASN A 125 11.52 7.83 -20.28
N ASP A 126 10.76 8.64 -19.55
CA ASP A 126 10.77 10.10 -19.66
C ASP A 126 10.70 10.76 -18.27
N PRO A 127 11.86 11.08 -17.66
CA PRO A 127 11.93 11.73 -16.36
C PRO A 127 11.29 13.13 -16.30
N ARG A 128 10.93 13.72 -17.44
CA ARG A 128 10.16 14.97 -17.49
C ARG A 128 8.65 14.75 -17.42
N CYS A 129 8.19 13.52 -17.63
CA CYS A 129 6.80 13.14 -17.39
C CYS A 129 6.65 12.82 -15.91
N ARG A 130 6.19 13.82 -15.15
CA ARG A 130 5.96 13.70 -13.70
C ARG A 130 4.55 13.23 -13.43
N TRP A 131 4.38 12.47 -12.37
CA TRP A 131 3.09 12.04 -11.89
C TRP A 131 2.98 12.26 -10.38
N GLN A 132 1.74 12.50 -9.93
CA GLN A 132 1.35 12.53 -8.53
C GLN A 132 0.12 11.66 -8.38
N THR A 133 0.08 10.83 -7.35
CA THR A 133 -1.07 9.99 -7.02
C THR A 133 -1.50 10.21 -5.59
N ASP A 134 -2.78 10.50 -5.41
CA ASP A 134 -3.45 10.58 -4.11
C ASP A 134 -4.42 9.40 -3.97
N THR A 135 -4.43 8.75 -2.80
CA THR A 135 -5.35 7.64 -2.50
C THR A 135 -6.10 7.86 -1.19
N SER A 136 -7.28 7.25 -1.07
CA SER A 136 -8.09 7.19 0.15
C SER A 136 -8.76 5.82 0.23
N VAL A 137 -8.34 5.00 1.18
CA VAL A 137 -8.72 3.59 1.28
C VAL A 137 -9.29 3.33 2.68
N PRO A 138 -10.52 2.81 2.82
CA PRO A 138 -10.99 2.34 4.11
C PRO A 138 -10.20 1.08 4.49
N THR A 139 -9.64 1.06 5.70
CA THR A 139 -8.74 -0.01 6.13
C THR A 139 -9.05 -0.44 7.55
N THR A 140 -9.02 -1.75 7.77
CA THR A 140 -9.08 -2.40 9.07
C THR A 140 -7.81 -3.17 9.33
N PHE A 141 -7.15 -2.91 10.45
CA PHE A 141 -6.03 -3.68 10.95
C PHE A 141 -6.49 -4.61 12.07
N GLU A 142 -6.14 -5.89 11.95
CA GLU A 142 -6.42 -6.90 12.97
C GLU A 142 -5.11 -7.33 13.62
N PHE A 143 -4.94 -6.95 14.88
CA PHE A 143 -3.74 -7.24 15.65
C PHE A 143 -3.86 -8.61 16.32
N SER A 144 -2.71 -9.29 16.43
CA SER A 144 -2.55 -10.49 17.22
C SER A 144 -1.54 -10.25 18.34
N LEU A 145 -1.76 -10.91 19.48
CA LEU A 145 -0.88 -10.80 20.66
C LEU A 145 0.52 -11.42 20.44
N ASP A 146 0.72 -12.13 19.33
CA ASP A 146 2.02 -12.65 18.92
C ASP A 146 2.91 -11.59 18.22
N GLY A 147 2.44 -10.34 18.12
CA GLY A 147 3.18 -9.25 17.48
C GLY A 147 2.95 -9.15 15.98
N THR A 148 1.95 -9.83 15.43
CA THR A 148 1.56 -9.72 14.02
C THR A 148 0.30 -8.89 13.82
N VAL A 149 0.18 -8.28 12.64
CA VAL A 149 -1.01 -7.50 12.23
C VAL A 149 -1.36 -7.79 10.78
N LEU A 150 -2.65 -8.02 10.53
CA LEU A 150 -3.24 -8.15 9.19
C LEU A 150 -3.91 -6.84 8.79
N ASP A 151 -3.86 -6.53 7.49
CA ASP A 151 -4.53 -5.39 6.88
C ASP A 151 -5.66 -5.90 5.96
N HIS A 152 -6.86 -5.40 6.19
CA HIS A 152 -8.01 -5.58 5.32
C HIS A 152 -8.42 -4.22 4.77
N SER A 153 -8.06 -3.99 3.51
CA SER A 153 -8.36 -2.75 2.81
C SER A 153 -9.59 -2.95 1.92
N GLY A 154 -10.60 -2.11 2.11
CA GLY A 154 -11.77 -2.07 1.24
C GLY A 154 -11.48 -1.35 -0.08
N PRO A 155 -12.48 -1.22 -0.97
CA PRO A 155 -12.34 -0.47 -2.21
C PRO A 155 -11.96 0.99 -1.94
N GLY A 156 -10.78 1.41 -2.40
CA GLY A 156 -10.24 2.75 -2.17
C GLY A 156 -10.33 3.66 -3.39
N GLN A 157 -10.52 4.96 -3.18
CA GLN A 157 -10.45 5.94 -4.25
C GLN A 157 -9.00 6.31 -4.55
N TRP A 158 -8.71 6.57 -5.82
CA TRP A 158 -7.42 7.10 -6.23
C TRP A 158 -7.58 8.17 -7.32
N ARG A 159 -6.61 9.08 -7.37
CA ARG A 159 -6.48 10.08 -8.42
C ARG A 159 -5.01 10.24 -8.77
N THR A 160 -4.68 10.21 -10.05
CA THR A 160 -3.35 10.48 -10.57
C THR A 160 -3.38 11.69 -11.51
N THR A 161 -2.47 12.63 -11.30
CA THR A 161 -2.25 13.79 -12.17
C THR A 161 -0.89 13.68 -12.83
N ARG A 162 -0.81 13.93 -14.13
CA ARG A 162 0.43 13.95 -14.92
C ARG A 162 0.79 15.36 -15.38
N SER A 163 2.08 15.68 -15.40
CA SER A 163 2.60 17.00 -15.76
C SER A 163 4.00 16.94 -16.40
N GLY A 164 4.46 18.07 -16.95
CA GLY A 164 5.75 18.21 -17.61
C GLY A 164 5.68 17.86 -19.10
N SER A 165 6.39 16.82 -19.53
CA SER A 165 6.33 16.34 -20.93
C SER A 165 5.06 15.53 -21.25
N CYS A 166 4.27 15.21 -20.24
CA CYS A 166 2.97 14.54 -20.35
C CYS A 166 1.90 15.33 -19.58
N SER A 167 0.62 15.04 -19.83
CA SER A 167 -0.49 15.73 -19.17
C SER A 167 -1.72 14.84 -19.05
N GLY A 168 -2.51 15.06 -18.00
CA GLY A 168 -3.82 14.44 -17.85
C GLY A 168 -4.14 14.13 -16.40
N VAL A 169 -5.40 13.80 -16.16
CA VAL A 169 -5.90 13.35 -14.85
C VAL A 169 -6.63 12.04 -15.05
N GLU A 170 -6.36 11.10 -14.18
CA GLU A 170 -7.05 9.81 -14.07
C GLU A 170 -7.55 9.64 -12.64
N SER A 171 -8.67 8.96 -12.48
CA SER A 171 -9.18 8.59 -11.17
C SER A 171 -10.01 7.34 -11.27
N GLY A 172 -10.14 6.62 -10.17
CA GLY A 172 -10.97 5.44 -10.12
C GLY A 172 -11.09 4.90 -8.72
N THR A 173 -11.67 3.70 -8.66
CA THR A 173 -11.81 2.93 -7.42
C THR A 173 -11.01 1.65 -7.57
N SER A 174 -10.22 1.36 -6.55
CA SER A 174 -9.48 0.12 -6.40
C SER A 174 -10.37 -1.02 -5.92
N SER A 175 -10.00 -2.26 -6.22
CA SER A 175 -10.60 -3.41 -5.56
C SER A 175 -10.16 -3.46 -4.10
N ALA A 176 -10.94 -4.17 -3.27
CA ALA A 176 -10.47 -4.56 -1.94
C ALA A 176 -9.18 -5.40 -2.04
N ALA A 177 -8.38 -5.37 -0.98
CA ALA A 177 -7.13 -6.09 -0.86
C ALA A 177 -6.89 -6.54 0.58
N GLU A 178 -6.06 -7.55 0.74
CA GLU A 178 -5.58 -8.00 2.03
C GLU A 178 -4.06 -7.89 2.09
N GLY A 179 -3.54 -7.73 3.30
CA GLY A 179 -2.16 -7.41 3.54
C GLY A 179 -1.57 -8.03 4.81
N GLY A 180 -0.25 -8.24 4.77
CA GLY A 180 0.49 -8.83 5.87
C GLY A 180 0.57 -10.36 5.80
N PRO A 181 0.91 -11.03 6.92
CA PRO A 181 1.16 -10.44 8.24
C PRO A 181 2.39 -9.53 8.25
N ASN A 182 2.24 -8.35 8.86
CA ASN A 182 3.34 -7.44 9.20
C ASN A 182 3.64 -7.55 10.69
N SER A 183 4.87 -7.21 11.09
CA SER A 183 5.21 -7.04 12.49
C SER A 183 4.63 -5.74 13.07
N TRP A 184 4.31 -5.75 14.36
CA TRP A 184 4.03 -4.53 15.11
C TRP A 184 4.69 -4.57 16.49
N LYS A 185 4.99 -3.40 17.04
CA LYS A 185 5.57 -3.27 18.39
C LYS A 185 5.13 -1.98 19.07
N VAL A 186 4.97 -2.05 20.39
CA VAL A 186 4.75 -0.88 21.24
C VAL A 186 6.05 -0.08 21.33
N LEU A 187 5.91 1.24 21.32
CA LEU A 187 6.99 2.19 21.60
C LEU A 187 6.66 2.92 22.90
N ASP A 188 7.70 3.23 23.69
CA ASP A 188 7.58 3.96 24.97
C ASP A 188 7.43 5.47 24.77
#